data_AF-A0A6A2WLR9-F1
#
_entry.id   AF-A0A6A2WLR9-F1
#
_cell.length_a   1.000
_cell.length_b   1.000
_cell.length_c   1.000
_cell.angle_alpha   90.00
_cell.angle_beta   90.00
_cell.angle_gamma   90.00
#
_symmetry.space_group_name_H-M   'P 1'
#
loop_
_entity.id
_entity.type
_entity.pdbx_description
1 polymer ?
#
loop_
_entity_poly.entity_id
_entity_poly.type
_entity_poly.pdbx_seq_one_letter_code
_entity_poly.pdbx_strand_id
1 'polypeptide(L)'
;MGVDLRQVVAGILTLTMFVMLGQMIKRDHFDSLKFALHFPLCLASNLQLQGEKTKKDNIITVMIFKMLSLETLPGESQDVQFDSGNTIMNDGLVKLSKRSKGPWMEDIQELKPCWSRTDFDEIERSKGYVTFSLTNGPEYHVSQIADAVVVARYLSATLVLPDIRGSKPGDERNFEDIYDVEKFMKSLDGIVKVAKELPKEISMRDLAAVKVPNRVTKDHIVESVEPIFRSKGNIRLATYFPTVNMRKTAQKSSADSVACLGMFGTLELQSEVHEVVDSMIERLRTLSRKSDGQFISVDLRVEILGNKNCHRSSSTGAKSCYNAVEIALFLRTLGFDTDTTIYLTQSRWDNSLSVLKDIFPKTYTKETIMPEEKKGKFLESEGSEFEKVIDFYICSQSDVFVPAISGLFYANVAGKRIASGKPQILVPADIPGTSATVTNYLSPYVAKKNHLAYSCFC
;
A
#
# COMPACT_ATOMS: atom_id res chain seq x y z
N MET A 1 5.56 -61.68 -6.12
CA MET A 1 5.80 -60.52 -7.00
C MET A 1 7.17 -59.98 -6.67
N GLY A 2 8.18 -60.31 -7.47
CA GLY A 2 9.53 -59.77 -7.30
C GLY A 2 9.56 -58.34 -7.82
N VAL A 3 10.02 -57.39 -7.00
CA VAL A 3 10.19 -56.01 -7.43
C VAL A 3 11.42 -55.97 -8.34
N ASP A 4 11.24 -55.49 -9.58
CA ASP A 4 12.33 -55.34 -10.52
C ASP A 4 13.32 -54.29 -9.99
N LEU A 5 14.53 -54.73 -9.67
CA LEU A 5 15.60 -53.90 -9.13
C LEU A 5 15.92 -52.72 -10.07
N ARG A 6 15.66 -52.84 -11.38
CA ARG A 6 15.83 -51.76 -12.35
C ARG A 6 14.81 -50.63 -12.16
N GLN A 7 13.57 -50.94 -11.78
CA GLN A 7 12.56 -49.92 -11.48
C GLN A 7 12.87 -49.17 -10.18
N VAL A 8 13.44 -49.86 -9.20
CA VAL A 8 13.87 -49.23 -7.93
C VAL A 8 15.05 -48.29 -8.16
N VAL A 9 16.03 -48.70 -8.97
CA VAL A 9 17.18 -47.85 -9.33
C VAL A 9 16.73 -46.64 -10.16
N ALA A 10 15.80 -46.82 -11.11
CA ALA A 10 15.24 -45.71 -11.88
C ALA A 10 14.51 -44.69 -10.97
N GLY A 11 13.72 -45.18 -10.00
CA GLY A 11 13.03 -44.33 -9.03
C GLY A 11 13.99 -43.52 -8.16
N ILE A 12 15.08 -44.13 -7.69
CA ILE A 12 16.12 -43.45 -6.90
C ILE A 12 16.82 -42.38 -7.74
N LEU A 13 17.16 -42.67 -9.01
CA LEU A 13 17.81 -41.71 -9.91
C LEU A 13 16.91 -40.52 -10.24
N THR A 14 15.60 -40.73 -10.43
CA THR A 14 14.67 -39.61 -10.61
C THR A 14 14.57 -38.75 -9.35
N LEU A 15 14.51 -39.36 -8.16
CA LEU A 15 14.42 -38.62 -6.91
C LEU A 15 15.68 -37.79 -6.64
N THR A 16 16.87 -38.34 -6.92
CA THR A 16 18.13 -37.58 -6.78
C THR A 16 18.22 -36.43 -7.77
N MET A 17 17.70 -36.59 -8.99
CA MET A 17 17.61 -35.50 -9.97
C MET A 17 16.72 -34.35 -9.47
N PHE A 18 15.55 -34.65 -8.89
CA PHE A 18 14.66 -33.62 -8.33
C PHE A 18 15.25 -32.93 -7.09
N VAL A 19 15.98 -33.67 -6.24
CA VAL A 19 16.69 -33.07 -5.09
C VAL A 19 17.83 -32.16 -5.55
N MET A 20 18.61 -32.56 -6.56
CA MET A 20 19.66 -31.73 -7.14
C MET A 20 19.10 -30.46 -7.79
N LEU A 21 17.98 -30.57 -8.52
CA LEU A 21 17.29 -29.42 -9.11
C LEU A 21 16.74 -28.47 -8.03
N GLY A 22 16.18 -29.02 -6.94
CA GLY A 22 15.73 -28.24 -5.79
C GLY A 22 16.88 -27.52 -5.06
N GLN A 23 18.06 -28.13 -4.98
CA GLN A 23 19.26 -27.49 -4.42
C GLN A 23 19.86 -26.41 -5.34
N MET A 24 19.78 -26.57 -6.67
CA MET A 24 20.19 -25.53 -7.61
C MET A 24 19.27 -24.30 -7.54
N ILE A 25 17.95 -24.51 -7.47
CA ILE A 25 16.96 -23.42 -7.31
C ILE A 25 17.17 -22.67 -5.98
N LYS A 26 17.55 -23.39 -4.91
CA LYS A 26 17.81 -22.78 -3.60
C LYS A 26 19.11 -21.95 -3.58
N ARG A 27 20.11 -22.33 -4.39
CA ARG A 27 21.43 -21.70 -4.42
C ARG A 27 21.48 -20.44 -5.29
N ASP A 28 20.65 -20.33 -6.32
CA ASP A 28 20.61 -19.15 -7.20
C ASP A 28 19.69 -18.02 -6.71
N HIS A 29 18.80 -18.28 -5.74
CA HIS A 29 17.81 -17.28 -5.28
C HIS A 29 17.90 -16.87 -3.80
N PHE A 30 18.67 -17.57 -2.94
CA PHE A 30 18.65 -17.30 -1.50
C PHE A 30 20.01 -17.49 -0.80
N ASP A 31 21.06 -16.80 -1.26
CA ASP A 31 22.27 -16.57 -0.45
C ASP A 31 22.42 -15.09 -0.09
N SER A 32 21.53 -14.59 0.76
CA SER A 32 21.76 -13.40 1.61
C SER A 32 20.76 -13.33 2.77
N LEU A 33 20.66 -14.37 3.58
CA LEU A 33 20.06 -14.25 4.92
C LEU A 33 20.65 -15.32 5.86
N LYS A 34 21.76 -14.97 6.53
CA LYS A 34 22.14 -15.63 7.78
C LYS A 34 21.23 -15.10 8.89
N PHE A 35 20.35 -15.95 9.41
CA PHE A 35 19.80 -15.77 10.75
C PHE A 35 19.96 -17.07 11.53
N ALA A 36 20.68 -16.97 12.64
CA ALA A 36 20.83 -18.02 13.62
C ALA A 36 19.52 -18.18 14.39
N LEU A 37 18.97 -19.39 14.40
CA LEU A 37 17.87 -19.78 15.29
C LEU A 37 18.40 -20.85 16.25
N HIS A 38 18.53 -20.44 17.50
CA HIS A 38 18.72 -21.31 18.66
C HIS A 38 17.34 -21.89 19.02
N PHE A 39 17.22 -23.21 19.09
CA PHE A 39 16.06 -23.90 19.69
C PHE A 39 16.55 -24.73 20.88
N PRO A 40 15.89 -24.66 22.05
CA PRO A 40 16.22 -25.52 23.17
C PRO A 40 15.65 -26.93 22.96
N LEU A 41 16.43 -27.94 23.35
CA LEU A 41 16.03 -29.34 23.41
C LEU A 41 14.88 -29.52 24.42
N CYS A 42 13.88 -30.31 24.04
CA CYS A 42 13.01 -30.98 25.00
C CYS A 42 12.98 -32.50 24.72
N LEU A 43 13.03 -33.24 25.82
CA LEU A 43 13.41 -34.64 25.95
C LEU A 43 12.52 -35.62 25.16
N ALA A 44 13.18 -36.64 24.62
CA ALA A 44 12.58 -37.90 24.22
C ALA A 44 12.10 -38.70 25.46
N SER A 45 10.94 -39.33 25.34
CA SER A 45 10.56 -40.46 26.19
C SER A 45 9.91 -41.54 25.32
N ASN A 46 10.44 -42.75 25.48
CA ASN A 46 10.14 -43.98 24.78
C ASN A 46 8.65 -44.34 24.82
N LEU A 47 8.10 -44.78 23.69
CA LEU A 47 7.09 -45.84 23.68
C LEU A 47 7.32 -46.78 22.49
N GLN A 48 7.79 -47.98 22.82
CA GLN A 48 7.82 -49.15 21.95
C GLN A 48 6.38 -49.63 21.69
N LEU A 49 6.03 -49.86 20.43
CA LEU A 49 4.85 -50.64 20.05
C LEU A 49 5.30 -51.88 19.27
N GLN A 50 5.13 -53.03 19.94
CA GLN A 50 5.16 -54.37 19.37
C GLN A 50 4.09 -54.52 18.28
N GLY A 51 4.43 -55.23 17.22
CA GLY A 51 3.58 -55.33 16.03
C GLY A 51 2.47 -56.38 16.13
N GLU A 52 1.49 -56.23 15.24
CA GLU A 52 0.84 -57.36 14.59
C GLU A 52 0.19 -56.92 13.27
N LYS A 53 0.33 -57.76 12.24
CA LYS A 53 -0.28 -57.60 10.91
C LYS A 53 -1.76 -57.99 11.00
N THR A 54 -2.67 -57.22 10.39
CA THR A 54 -3.60 -57.72 9.36
C THR A 54 -4.56 -56.65 8.80
N LYS A 55 -4.68 -56.68 7.47
CA LYS A 55 -5.85 -56.43 6.62
C LYS A 55 -6.44 -55.01 6.50
N LYS A 56 -6.27 -54.47 5.29
CA LYS A 56 -7.12 -53.46 4.63
C LYS A 56 -8.58 -53.89 4.69
N ASP A 57 -9.42 -53.02 5.24
CA ASP A 57 -10.68 -52.49 4.68
C ASP A 57 -11.42 -51.76 5.83
N ASN A 58 -11.96 -50.56 5.57
CA ASN A 58 -12.72 -49.67 6.49
C ASN A 58 -11.98 -48.71 7.44
N ILE A 59 -11.23 -47.72 6.88
CA ILE A 59 -10.84 -46.48 7.61
C ILE A 59 -11.54 -45.26 7.00
N ILE A 60 -12.86 -45.35 6.79
CA ILE A 60 -13.69 -44.17 6.49
C ILE A 60 -14.89 -44.06 7.46
N THR A 61 -15.22 -45.11 8.23
CA THR A 61 -16.41 -45.10 9.10
C THR A 61 -16.11 -44.82 10.58
N VAL A 62 -14.84 -44.85 11.02
CA VAL A 62 -14.49 -44.68 12.45
C VAL A 62 -14.16 -43.22 12.83
N MET A 63 -13.89 -42.33 11.88
CA MET A 63 -13.68 -40.90 12.19
C MET A 63 -14.98 -40.12 12.40
N ILE A 64 -16.14 -40.62 11.95
CA ILE A 64 -17.42 -39.91 12.10
C ILE A 64 -18.09 -40.20 13.44
N PHE A 65 -17.73 -41.30 14.13
CA PHE A 65 -18.34 -41.68 15.40
C PHE A 65 -17.61 -41.18 16.66
N LYS A 66 -16.48 -40.45 16.50
CA LYS A 66 -15.74 -39.85 17.63
C LYS A 66 -15.94 -38.34 17.77
N MET A 67 -16.81 -37.76 16.94
CA MET A 67 -17.17 -36.34 16.99
C MET A 67 -18.48 -36.06 17.74
N LEU A 68 -19.15 -37.11 18.26
CA LEU A 68 -20.38 -36.97 19.05
C LEU A 68 -20.27 -37.85 20.31
N SER A 69 -20.21 -37.18 21.47
CA SER A 69 -20.29 -37.69 22.85
C SER A 69 -18.97 -37.66 23.65
N LEU A 70 -18.76 -36.57 24.38
CA LEU A 70 -18.43 -36.65 25.81
C LEU A 70 -18.85 -35.34 26.50
N GLU A 71 -19.75 -35.51 27.46
CA GLU A 71 -20.38 -34.52 28.30
C GLU A 71 -19.44 -33.94 29.37
N THR A 72 -19.68 -32.67 29.67
CA THR A 72 -19.62 -31.90 30.95
C THR A 72 -18.97 -32.54 32.19
N LEU A 73 -18.10 -31.87 32.96
CA LEU A 73 -18.34 -30.83 34.01
C LEU A 73 -16.98 -30.47 34.70
N PRO A 74 -16.83 -29.50 35.65
CA PRO A 74 -17.56 -28.25 35.93
C PRO A 74 -16.63 -27.00 36.04
N GLY A 75 -17.17 -25.77 36.00
CA GLY A 75 -16.40 -24.58 36.43
C GLY A 75 -16.95 -23.22 35.99
N GLU A 76 -17.79 -22.64 36.85
CA GLU A 76 -18.15 -21.21 37.01
C GLU A 76 -18.65 -20.40 35.79
N SER A 77 -19.98 -20.37 35.67
CA SER A 77 -20.77 -19.37 34.96
C SER A 77 -20.93 -18.09 35.81
N GLN A 78 -20.55 -16.93 35.27
CA GLN A 78 -21.21 -15.67 35.63
C GLN A 78 -22.13 -15.27 34.48
N ASP A 79 -23.42 -15.58 34.65
CA ASP A 79 -24.49 -15.05 33.83
C ASP A 79 -24.62 -13.54 34.08
N VAL A 80 -24.44 -12.71 33.05
CA VAL A 80 -24.91 -11.33 33.06
C VAL A 80 -26.20 -11.27 32.26
N GLN A 81 -27.29 -11.31 33.02
CA GLN A 81 -28.66 -11.10 32.57
C GLN A 81 -28.82 -9.66 32.06
N PHE A 82 -29.12 -9.50 30.77
CA PHE A 82 -29.54 -8.21 30.21
C PHE A 82 -30.99 -7.96 30.61
N ASP A 83 -31.17 -7.27 31.74
CA ASP A 83 -32.48 -6.80 32.16
C ASP A 83 -32.81 -5.49 31.43
N SER A 84 -34.03 -5.43 30.89
CA SER A 84 -34.56 -4.25 30.19
C SER A 84 -34.88 -3.17 31.22
N GLY A 85 -34.03 -2.14 31.32
CA GLY A 85 -34.23 -1.02 32.25
C GLY A 85 -33.58 0.25 31.74
N ASN A 86 -34.40 1.21 31.33
CA ASN A 86 -34.03 2.59 31.02
C ASN A 86 -33.25 3.22 32.20
N THR A 87 -31.95 3.48 32.07
CA THR A 87 -31.26 4.56 32.79
C THR A 87 -30.01 4.99 32.02
N ILE A 88 -30.12 6.15 31.37
CA ILE A 88 -29.01 6.87 30.77
C ILE A 88 -28.15 7.42 31.92
N MET A 89 -26.90 6.97 32.04
CA MET A 89 -25.87 7.68 32.79
C MET A 89 -24.73 8.06 31.85
N ASN A 90 -24.79 9.33 31.44
CA ASN A 90 -23.74 10.07 30.77
C ASN A 90 -22.55 10.22 31.71
N ASP A 91 -21.42 9.60 31.40
CA ASP A 91 -20.13 10.13 31.84
C ASP A 91 -19.06 9.89 30.76
N GLY A 92 -18.30 10.94 30.45
CA GLY A 92 -17.14 10.87 29.54
C GLY A 92 -17.32 11.30 28.08
N LEU A 93 -18.45 11.88 27.66
CA LEU A 93 -18.53 12.53 26.34
C LEU A 93 -17.80 13.88 26.36
N VAL A 94 -16.71 13.99 25.59
CA VAL A 94 -16.09 15.27 25.25
C VAL A 94 -17.18 16.20 24.71
N LYS A 95 -17.48 17.28 25.42
CA LYS A 95 -18.38 18.34 24.94
C LYS A 95 -17.71 19.05 23.77
N LEU A 96 -17.89 18.51 22.56
CA LEU A 96 -17.65 19.23 21.33
C LEU A 96 -18.67 20.38 21.28
N SER A 97 -18.17 21.61 21.23
CA SER A 97 -19.01 22.78 21.01
C SER A 97 -19.83 22.56 19.75
N LYS A 98 -21.15 22.65 19.85
CA LYS A 98 -22.08 22.64 18.72
C LYS A 98 -21.74 23.79 17.76
N ARG A 99 -20.77 23.60 16.87
CA ARG A 99 -20.73 24.27 15.56
C ARG A 99 -21.50 23.37 14.60
N SER A 100 -22.33 23.96 13.75
CA SER A 100 -23.37 23.28 12.96
C SER A 100 -22.85 22.38 11.81
N LYS A 101 -21.62 21.86 11.88
CA LYS A 101 -20.97 21.07 10.80
C LYS A 101 -20.19 19.82 11.26
N GLY A 102 -20.51 19.21 12.40
CA GLY A 102 -19.91 17.92 12.82
C GLY A 102 -18.36 17.93 12.93
N PRO A 103 -17.68 16.77 12.88
CA PRO A 103 -16.21 16.65 12.89
C PRO A 103 -15.54 17.01 11.54
N TRP A 104 -16.32 17.46 10.56
CA TRP A 104 -15.84 17.82 9.23
C TRP A 104 -15.12 19.16 9.30
N MET A 105 -13.90 19.22 8.77
CA MET A 105 -13.16 20.48 8.62
C MET A 105 -13.39 21.01 7.22
N GLU A 106 -13.35 22.34 7.04
CA GLU A 106 -13.45 22.93 5.72
C GLU A 106 -12.17 22.68 4.93
N ASP A 107 -12.33 22.43 3.62
CA ASP A 107 -11.19 22.33 2.71
C ASP A 107 -10.37 23.62 2.75
N ILE A 108 -9.05 23.48 2.65
CA ILE A 108 -8.16 24.63 2.55
C ILE A 108 -8.06 24.99 1.07
N GLN A 109 -7.84 26.27 0.77
CA GLN A 109 -7.59 26.73 -0.58
C GLN A 109 -6.54 25.84 -1.28
N GLU A 110 -6.87 25.41 -2.50
CA GLU A 110 -5.94 24.64 -3.35
C GLU A 110 -4.60 25.35 -3.43
N LEU A 111 -3.53 24.61 -3.14
CA LEU A 111 -2.18 25.14 -3.24
C LEU A 111 -1.74 25.06 -4.70
N LYS A 112 -1.05 26.09 -5.19
CA LYS A 112 -0.52 26.11 -6.54
C LYS A 112 0.85 25.44 -6.57
N PRO A 113 1.24 24.79 -7.66
CA PRO A 113 2.61 24.36 -7.84
C PRO A 113 3.60 25.53 -7.70
N CYS A 114 4.67 25.34 -6.92
CA CYS A 114 5.77 26.32 -6.83
C CYS A 114 6.74 26.26 -8.03
N TRP A 115 6.59 25.29 -8.93
CA TRP A 115 7.46 25.10 -10.09
C TRP A 115 6.83 25.70 -11.36
N SER A 116 7.64 26.36 -12.18
CA SER A 116 7.23 26.89 -13.48
C SER A 116 8.02 26.23 -14.61
N ARG A 117 7.38 26.06 -15.77
CA ARG A 117 8.04 25.59 -17.00
C ARG A 117 9.19 26.50 -17.46
N THR A 118 9.16 27.77 -17.06
CA THR A 118 10.22 28.74 -17.35
C THR A 118 11.47 28.56 -16.50
N ASP A 119 11.43 27.69 -15.48
CA ASP A 119 12.55 27.46 -14.57
C ASP A 119 13.62 26.53 -15.16
N PHE A 120 13.46 26.09 -16.41
CA PHE A 120 14.28 25.05 -17.02
C PHE A 120 14.97 25.55 -18.31
N ASP A 121 16.30 25.40 -18.36
CA ASP A 121 17.11 25.72 -19.55
C ASP A 121 16.78 24.80 -20.75
N GLU A 122 17.08 25.28 -21.97
CA GLU A 122 16.87 24.56 -23.23
C GLU A 122 17.41 23.11 -23.20
N ILE A 123 16.63 22.18 -23.76
CA ILE A 123 16.99 20.76 -23.77
C ILE A 123 18.10 20.51 -24.79
N GLU A 124 19.29 20.13 -24.31
CA GLU A 124 20.40 19.68 -25.15
C GLU A 124 20.04 18.45 -26.02
N ARG A 125 20.91 18.14 -26.99
CA ARG A 125 20.81 16.87 -27.73
C ARG A 125 20.95 15.72 -26.75
N SER A 126 20.04 14.74 -26.83
CA SER A 126 20.04 13.60 -25.89
C SER A 126 21.35 12.84 -25.97
N LYS A 127 21.93 12.53 -24.80
CA LYS A 127 23.20 11.80 -24.66
C LYS A 127 23.02 10.28 -24.53
N GLY A 128 21.77 9.80 -24.50
CA GLY A 128 21.42 8.38 -24.33
C GLY A 128 20.05 8.18 -23.68
N TYR A 129 19.75 6.94 -23.29
CA TYR A 129 18.43 6.56 -22.75
C TYR A 129 18.48 6.10 -21.29
N VAL A 130 17.47 6.52 -20.52
CA VAL A 130 17.21 6.05 -19.16
C VAL A 130 15.89 5.28 -19.18
N THR A 131 15.96 4.01 -18.77
CA THR A 131 14.79 3.11 -18.64
C THR A 131 14.57 2.77 -17.17
N PHE A 132 13.34 2.39 -16.80
CA PHE A 132 13.00 1.95 -15.45
C PHE A 132 11.68 1.19 -15.47
N SER A 133 11.34 0.54 -14.37
CA SER A 133 10.08 -0.19 -14.21
C SER A 133 9.36 0.32 -12.96
N LEU A 134 8.04 0.45 -13.05
CA LEU A 134 7.17 0.78 -11.93
C LEU A 134 6.82 -0.50 -11.17
N THR A 135 6.85 -0.46 -9.83
CA THR A 135 6.58 -1.64 -9.00
C THR A 135 5.83 -1.29 -7.73
N ASN A 136 5.17 -2.30 -7.14
CA ASN A 136 4.60 -2.29 -5.79
C ASN A 136 3.38 -1.38 -5.55
N GLY A 137 2.91 -0.62 -6.54
CA GLY A 137 1.71 0.20 -6.42
C GLY A 137 1.95 1.71 -6.60
N PRO A 138 0.86 2.49 -6.71
CA PRO A 138 0.91 3.91 -7.05
C PRO A 138 1.74 4.76 -6.08
N GLU A 139 1.81 4.42 -4.79
CA GLU A 139 2.64 5.14 -3.81
C GLU A 139 4.14 5.01 -4.09
N TYR A 140 4.56 3.92 -4.75
CA TYR A 140 5.92 3.70 -5.23
C TYR A 140 6.11 4.31 -6.61
N HIS A 141 5.10 4.21 -7.49
CA HIS A 141 5.19 4.71 -8.85
C HIS A 141 5.49 6.21 -8.91
N VAL A 142 4.77 6.99 -8.11
CA VAL A 142 4.94 8.44 -7.95
C VAL A 142 6.39 8.79 -7.57
N SER A 143 6.98 8.01 -6.66
CA SER A 143 8.36 8.17 -6.22
C SER A 143 9.39 7.74 -7.28
N GLN A 144 9.19 6.59 -7.90
CA GLN A 144 10.07 6.05 -8.94
C GLN A 144 10.16 6.98 -10.15
N ILE A 145 9.04 7.56 -10.57
CA ILE A 145 9.01 8.57 -11.64
C ILE A 145 9.75 9.83 -11.23
N ALA A 146 9.52 10.35 -10.03
CA ALA A 146 10.23 11.53 -9.56
C ALA A 146 11.75 11.35 -9.62
N ASP A 147 12.25 10.21 -9.14
CA ASP A 147 13.68 9.90 -9.16
C ASP A 147 14.20 9.73 -10.60
N ALA A 148 13.46 9.03 -11.47
CA ALA A 148 13.85 8.81 -12.85
C ALA A 148 13.89 10.11 -13.68
N VAL A 149 12.92 11.01 -13.47
CA VAL A 149 12.87 12.33 -14.12
C VAL A 149 14.06 13.19 -13.67
N VAL A 150 14.39 13.20 -12.39
CA VAL A 150 15.56 13.94 -11.87
C VAL A 150 16.86 13.42 -12.48
N VAL A 151 17.04 12.09 -12.52
CA VAL A 151 18.23 11.46 -13.13
C VAL A 151 18.31 11.77 -14.62
N ALA A 152 17.22 11.59 -15.36
CA ALA A 152 17.20 11.84 -16.80
C ALA A 152 17.49 13.30 -17.14
N ARG A 153 16.91 14.25 -16.37
CA ARG A 153 17.23 15.68 -16.52
C ARG A 153 18.70 15.96 -16.29
N TYR A 154 19.25 15.45 -15.18
CA TYR A 154 20.65 15.67 -14.83
C TYR A 154 21.62 15.18 -15.92
N LEU A 155 21.35 14.00 -16.47
CA LEU A 155 22.20 13.36 -17.48
C LEU A 155 21.95 13.88 -18.91
N SER A 156 20.97 14.76 -19.12
CA SER A 156 20.47 15.12 -20.46
C SER A 156 20.08 13.88 -21.29
N ALA A 157 19.47 12.89 -20.62
CA ALA A 157 19.04 11.63 -21.22
C ALA A 157 17.58 11.70 -21.67
N THR A 158 17.23 10.85 -22.64
CA THR A 158 15.82 10.60 -22.99
C THR A 158 15.25 9.57 -22.01
N LEU A 159 14.16 9.92 -21.35
CA LEU A 159 13.41 9.02 -20.48
C LEU A 159 12.52 8.13 -21.35
N VAL A 160 12.59 6.81 -21.16
CA VAL A 160 11.69 5.87 -21.83
C VAL A 160 10.48 5.60 -20.93
N LEU A 161 9.28 5.51 -21.51
CA LEU A 161 8.09 5.12 -20.76
C LEU A 161 8.32 3.77 -20.04
N PRO A 162 8.00 3.67 -18.75
CA PRO A 162 8.24 2.46 -17.98
C PRO A 162 7.14 1.41 -18.22
N ASP A 163 7.49 0.14 -18.05
CA ASP A 163 6.53 -0.92 -17.79
C ASP A 163 6.06 -0.89 -16.32
N ILE A 164 4.92 -1.51 -16.03
CA ILE A 164 4.44 -1.73 -14.66
C ILE A 164 4.57 -3.21 -14.34
N ARG A 165 5.24 -3.53 -13.23
CA ARG A 165 5.48 -4.91 -12.79
C ARG A 165 4.80 -5.16 -11.45
N GLY A 166 3.92 -6.15 -11.45
CA GLY A 166 3.25 -6.64 -10.26
C GLY A 166 4.15 -7.53 -9.39
N SER A 167 3.56 -8.09 -8.34
CA SER A 167 4.27 -8.91 -7.35
C SER A 167 4.54 -10.34 -7.82
N LYS A 168 3.81 -10.81 -8.82
CA LYS A 168 3.93 -12.18 -9.37
C LYS A 168 4.85 -12.17 -10.59
N PRO A 169 5.72 -13.19 -10.77
CA PRO A 169 6.51 -13.33 -11.98
C PRO A 169 5.61 -13.37 -13.23
N GLY A 170 5.90 -12.51 -14.21
CA GLY A 170 5.10 -12.37 -15.44
C GLY A 170 3.88 -11.45 -15.33
N ASP A 171 3.61 -10.86 -14.16
CA ASP A 171 2.63 -9.77 -14.01
C ASP A 171 3.26 -8.47 -14.52
N GLU A 172 3.17 -8.27 -15.84
CA GLU A 172 3.66 -7.09 -16.55
C GLU A 172 2.51 -6.41 -17.27
N ARG A 173 2.47 -5.08 -17.19
CA ARG A 173 1.43 -4.23 -17.76
C ARG A 173 2.06 -3.05 -18.45
N ASN A 174 1.35 -2.53 -19.45
CA ASN A 174 1.78 -1.31 -20.11
C ASN A 174 1.47 -0.10 -19.22
N PHE A 175 2.21 0.99 -19.43
CA PHE A 175 1.96 2.23 -18.70
C PHE A 175 0.54 2.78 -18.95
N GLU A 176 0.10 2.71 -20.20
CA GLU A 176 -1.20 3.18 -20.68
C GLU A 176 -2.39 2.41 -20.11
N ASP A 177 -2.17 1.22 -19.55
CA ASP A 177 -3.24 0.46 -18.91
C ASP A 177 -3.77 1.19 -17.66
N ILE A 178 -2.91 1.99 -17.01
CA ILE A 178 -3.19 2.69 -15.75
C ILE A 178 -3.13 4.21 -15.90
N TYR A 179 -2.14 4.74 -16.63
CA TYR A 179 -1.82 6.15 -16.66
C TYR A 179 -1.95 6.75 -18.07
N ASP A 180 -2.31 8.04 -18.13
CA ASP A 180 -2.45 8.78 -19.39
C ASP A 180 -1.07 9.14 -19.96
N VAL A 181 -0.67 8.44 -21.02
CA VAL A 181 0.63 8.63 -21.71
C VAL A 181 0.79 10.06 -22.24
N GLU A 182 -0.25 10.61 -22.85
CA GLU A 182 -0.16 11.90 -23.52
C GLU A 182 -0.03 13.03 -22.49
N LYS A 183 -0.77 12.95 -21.38
CA LYS A 183 -0.61 13.89 -20.27
C LYS A 183 0.75 13.73 -19.59
N PHE A 184 1.23 12.51 -19.41
CA PHE A 184 2.57 12.27 -18.86
C PHE A 184 3.65 12.92 -19.74
N MET A 185 3.66 12.65 -21.05
CA MET A 185 4.64 13.24 -21.98
C MET A 185 4.53 14.77 -22.02
N LYS A 186 3.30 15.31 -22.07
CA LYS A 186 3.05 16.75 -22.06
C LYS A 186 3.51 17.42 -20.76
N SER A 187 3.41 16.75 -19.61
CA SER A 187 3.85 17.29 -18.32
C SER A 187 5.37 17.49 -18.25
N LEU A 188 6.14 16.68 -19.01
CA LEU A 188 7.60 16.71 -19.06
C LEU A 188 8.17 17.46 -20.27
N ASP A 189 7.32 17.97 -21.15
CA ASP A 189 7.74 18.76 -22.30
C ASP A 189 8.52 20.01 -21.88
N GLY A 190 9.66 20.25 -22.53
CA GLY A 190 10.64 21.28 -22.14
C GLY A 190 11.55 20.90 -20.95
N ILE A 191 11.26 19.80 -20.24
CA ILE A 191 12.01 19.36 -19.06
C ILE A 191 12.93 18.20 -19.41
N VAL A 192 12.35 17.10 -19.86
CA VAL A 192 13.02 15.84 -20.22
C VAL A 192 12.38 15.31 -21.49
N LYS A 193 13.19 14.90 -22.46
CA LYS A 193 12.68 14.20 -23.65
C LYS A 193 12.13 12.84 -23.24
N VAL A 194 10.90 12.53 -23.65
CA VAL A 194 10.26 11.24 -23.37
C VAL A 194 10.10 10.47 -24.68
N ALA A 195 10.49 9.20 -24.69
CA ALA A 195 10.26 8.26 -25.77
C ALA A 195 9.27 7.17 -25.34
N LYS A 196 8.34 6.80 -26.22
CA LYS A 196 7.37 5.72 -25.94
C LYS A 196 8.03 4.35 -25.83
N GLU A 197 9.02 4.11 -26.68
CA GLU A 197 9.77 2.86 -26.72
C GLU A 197 11.27 3.13 -26.81
N LEU A 198 12.05 2.15 -26.36
CA LEU A 198 13.49 2.14 -26.58
C LEU A 198 13.78 1.82 -28.06
N PRO A 199 14.77 2.48 -28.71
CA PRO A 199 15.16 2.14 -30.08
C PRO A 199 15.48 0.65 -30.24
N LYS A 200 15.08 0.07 -31.37
CA LYS A 200 15.19 -1.38 -31.63
C LYS A 200 16.63 -1.90 -31.60
N GLU A 201 17.59 -1.01 -31.82
CA GLU A 201 19.02 -1.28 -31.79
C GLU A 201 19.56 -1.47 -30.36
N ILE A 202 18.81 -1.03 -29.34
CA ILE A 202 19.20 -1.10 -27.94
C ILE A 202 18.35 -2.18 -27.26
N SER A 203 19.02 -3.25 -26.80
CA SER A 203 18.36 -4.31 -26.05
C SER A 203 18.31 -3.98 -24.55
N MET A 204 17.11 -4.07 -23.96
CA MET A 204 16.91 -3.86 -22.51
C MET A 204 17.75 -4.82 -21.65
N ARG A 205 18.08 -6.01 -22.15
CA ARG A 205 18.86 -7.02 -21.41
C ARG A 205 20.32 -6.64 -21.24
N ASP A 206 20.82 -5.77 -22.12
CA ASP A 206 22.22 -5.37 -22.14
C ASP A 206 22.46 -4.04 -21.40
N LEU A 207 21.39 -3.43 -20.89
CA LEU A 207 21.47 -2.20 -20.10
C LEU A 207 22.04 -2.46 -18.72
N ALA A 208 23.01 -1.64 -18.32
CA ALA A 208 23.53 -1.66 -16.96
C ALA A 208 22.43 -1.23 -15.97
N ALA A 209 22.11 -2.10 -15.02
CA ALA A 209 21.18 -1.81 -13.94
C ALA A 209 21.87 -0.98 -12.85
N VAL A 210 21.38 0.25 -12.64
CA VAL A 210 21.91 1.19 -11.65
C VAL A 210 20.90 1.35 -10.52
N LYS A 211 21.32 1.03 -9.30
CA LYS A 211 20.48 1.22 -8.12
C LYS A 211 20.46 2.68 -7.71
N VAL A 212 19.28 3.24 -7.49
CA VAL A 212 19.10 4.62 -7.02
C VAL A 212 18.22 4.65 -5.76
N PRO A 213 18.57 5.42 -4.72
CA PRO A 213 17.71 5.58 -3.57
C PRO A 213 16.48 6.40 -3.93
N ASN A 214 15.37 6.15 -3.24
CA ASN A 214 14.25 7.07 -3.29
C ASN A 214 14.66 8.46 -2.77
N ARG A 215 14.21 9.50 -3.47
CA ARG A 215 14.63 10.89 -3.27
C ARG A 215 16.11 11.06 -3.57
N VAL A 216 16.50 10.65 -4.77
CA VAL A 216 17.87 10.70 -5.25
C VAL A 216 18.45 12.11 -5.14
N THR A 217 19.68 12.22 -4.63
CA THR A 217 20.37 13.50 -4.49
C THR A 217 21.30 13.73 -5.68
N LYS A 218 21.61 15.00 -5.96
CA LYS A 218 22.58 15.38 -6.99
C LYS A 218 23.93 14.67 -6.78
N ASP A 219 24.42 14.63 -5.55
CA ASP A 219 25.70 14.00 -5.21
C ASP A 219 25.69 12.51 -5.54
N HIS A 220 24.59 11.80 -5.23
CA HIS A 220 24.45 10.40 -5.59
C HIS A 220 24.47 10.18 -7.12
N ILE A 221 23.86 11.10 -7.88
CA ILE A 221 23.89 11.03 -9.35
C ILE A 221 25.33 11.19 -9.86
N VAL A 222 26.05 12.20 -9.39
CA VAL A 222 27.44 12.48 -9.79
C VAL A 222 28.38 11.32 -9.46
N GLU A 223 28.25 10.77 -8.25
CA GLU A 223 29.19 9.77 -7.74
C GLU A 223 28.88 8.37 -8.26
N SER A 224 27.59 8.01 -8.39
CA SER A 224 27.17 6.61 -8.60
C SER A 224 26.50 6.35 -9.95
N VAL A 225 25.84 7.35 -10.56
CA VAL A 225 25.03 7.14 -11.77
C VAL A 225 25.74 7.65 -13.02
N GLU A 226 26.23 8.90 -12.98
CA GLU A 226 26.86 9.57 -14.10
C GLU A 226 28.08 8.83 -14.66
N PRO A 227 29.00 8.24 -13.86
CA PRO A 227 30.15 7.52 -14.41
C PRO A 227 29.73 6.31 -15.24
N ILE A 228 28.69 5.59 -14.78
CA ILE A 228 28.14 4.43 -15.48
C ILE A 228 27.46 4.89 -16.77
N PHE A 229 26.64 5.95 -16.70
CA PHE A 229 25.97 6.50 -17.87
C PHE A 229 26.96 6.99 -18.93
N ARG A 230 28.02 7.71 -18.55
CA ARG A 230 29.06 8.17 -19.49
C ARG A 230 29.79 7.00 -20.16
N SER A 231 29.97 5.89 -19.47
CA SER A 231 30.62 4.69 -20.01
C SER A 231 29.71 3.87 -20.92
N LYS A 232 28.42 3.75 -20.57
CA LYS A 232 27.47 2.83 -21.24
C LYS A 232 26.52 3.50 -22.23
N GLY A 233 26.32 4.81 -22.12
CA GLY A 233 25.35 5.59 -22.87
C GLY A 233 23.89 5.36 -22.46
N ASN A 234 23.50 4.12 -22.16
CA ASN A 234 22.14 3.76 -21.80
C ASN A 234 22.12 2.95 -20.49
N ILE A 235 21.19 3.26 -19.60
CA ILE A 235 21.08 2.60 -18.29
C ILE A 235 19.64 2.24 -17.94
N ARG A 236 19.49 1.28 -17.04
CA ARG A 236 18.23 0.94 -16.40
C ARG A 236 18.28 1.28 -14.93
N LEU A 237 17.36 2.10 -14.44
CA LEU A 237 17.27 2.44 -13.03
C LEU A 237 16.48 1.38 -12.26
N ALA A 238 16.96 1.09 -11.06
CA ALA A 238 16.29 0.26 -10.07
C ALA A 238 16.20 1.02 -8.74
N THR A 239 15.04 1.65 -8.50
CA THR A 239 14.84 2.44 -7.28
C THR A 239 14.64 1.53 -6.07
N TYR A 240 15.34 1.85 -4.97
CA TYR A 240 15.13 1.21 -3.68
C TYR A 240 14.72 2.24 -2.62
N PHE A 241 14.01 1.81 -1.60
CA PHE A 241 13.38 2.71 -0.62
C PHE A 241 14.05 2.53 0.75
N PRO A 242 15.15 3.26 1.03
CA PRO A 242 15.85 3.12 2.31
C PRO A 242 15.01 3.63 3.49
N THR A 243 14.13 4.60 3.24
CA THR A 243 13.16 5.11 4.22
C THR A 243 11.82 5.38 3.55
N VAL A 244 10.73 5.27 4.31
CA VAL A 244 9.35 5.58 3.85
C VAL A 244 8.88 6.96 4.32
N ASN A 245 9.81 7.80 4.78
CA ASN A 245 9.49 9.11 5.38
C ASN A 245 9.53 10.22 4.32
N MET A 246 8.38 10.86 4.10
CA MET A 246 8.23 11.97 3.14
C MET A 246 8.32 13.34 3.81
N ARG A 247 9.08 13.47 4.91
CA ARG A 247 9.31 14.79 5.53
C ARG A 247 10.16 15.70 4.62
N LYS A 248 9.82 16.98 4.58
CA LYS A 248 10.60 18.01 3.90
C LYS A 248 11.99 18.12 4.51
N THR A 249 12.98 18.37 3.65
CA THR A 249 14.36 18.69 4.03
C THR A 249 14.49 20.19 4.31
N ALA A 250 15.50 20.58 5.10
CA ALA A 250 15.71 21.98 5.48
C ALA A 250 16.27 22.85 4.33
N GLN A 251 16.89 22.25 3.31
CA GLN A 251 17.47 22.95 2.16
C GLN A 251 16.59 22.77 0.92
N LYS A 252 16.32 23.88 0.23
CA LYS A 252 15.58 23.95 -1.05
C LYS A 252 16.59 24.07 -2.19
N SER A 253 16.53 23.19 -3.19
CA SER A 253 17.41 23.14 -4.37
C SER A 253 16.61 23.19 -5.68
N SER A 254 17.23 23.54 -6.81
CA SER A 254 16.55 23.51 -8.13
C SER A 254 16.17 22.08 -8.58
N ALA A 255 16.92 21.07 -8.13
CA ALA A 255 16.55 19.67 -8.29
C ALA A 255 15.22 19.35 -7.58
N ASP A 256 14.85 20.14 -6.56
CA ASP A 256 13.59 19.97 -5.86
C ASP A 256 12.41 20.34 -6.75
N SER A 257 12.52 21.34 -7.65
CA SER A 257 11.43 21.69 -8.57
C SER A 257 11.15 20.56 -9.59
N VAL A 258 12.22 19.94 -10.14
CA VAL A 258 12.09 18.77 -11.02
C VAL A 258 11.50 17.58 -10.27
N ALA A 259 11.96 17.32 -9.05
CA ALA A 259 11.43 16.25 -8.21
C ALA A 259 9.95 16.49 -7.84
N CYS A 260 9.58 17.73 -7.53
CA CYS A 260 8.20 18.12 -7.24
C CYS A 260 7.29 17.94 -8.45
N LEU A 261 7.72 18.37 -9.64
CA LEU A 261 7.02 18.10 -10.89
C LEU A 261 6.86 16.59 -11.10
N GLY A 262 7.95 15.85 -11.01
CA GLY A 262 7.95 14.39 -11.16
C GLY A 262 6.97 13.69 -10.22
N MET A 263 6.96 14.09 -8.95
CA MET A 263 6.13 13.49 -7.90
C MET A 263 4.64 13.86 -8.02
N PHE A 264 4.32 15.11 -8.33
CA PHE A 264 2.95 15.62 -8.18
C PHE A 264 2.29 16.09 -9.48
N GLY A 265 3.05 16.22 -10.57
CA GLY A 265 2.58 16.82 -11.82
C GLY A 265 2.65 15.94 -13.05
N THR A 266 3.09 14.68 -12.94
CA THR A 266 3.29 13.80 -14.11
C THR A 266 2.25 12.71 -14.28
N LEU A 267 1.74 12.14 -13.18
CA LEU A 267 0.85 10.99 -13.23
C LEU A 267 -0.63 11.39 -13.15
N GLU A 268 -1.35 11.12 -14.22
CA GLU A 268 -2.81 11.13 -14.27
C GLU A 268 -3.32 9.76 -14.71
N LEU A 269 -4.51 9.37 -14.23
CA LEU A 269 -5.13 8.11 -14.64
C LEU A 269 -5.58 8.20 -16.10
N GLN A 270 -5.44 7.08 -16.81
CA GLN A 270 -6.13 6.89 -18.08
C GLN A 270 -7.65 6.84 -17.87
N SER A 271 -8.41 7.21 -18.91
CA SER A 271 -9.85 7.50 -18.82
C SER A 271 -10.68 6.37 -18.20
N GLU A 272 -10.47 5.12 -18.57
CA GLU A 272 -11.28 3.99 -18.08
C GLU A 272 -11.05 3.72 -16.59
N VAL A 273 -9.81 3.86 -16.10
CA VAL A 273 -9.51 3.71 -14.66
C VAL A 273 -10.08 4.91 -13.90
N HIS A 274 -9.97 6.10 -14.46
CA HIS A 274 -10.54 7.32 -13.89
C HIS A 274 -12.07 7.21 -13.74
N GLU A 275 -12.77 6.75 -14.78
CA GLU A 275 -14.22 6.54 -14.77
C GLU A 275 -14.67 5.58 -13.66
N VAL A 276 -13.90 4.50 -13.41
CA VAL A 276 -14.23 3.57 -12.33
C VAL A 276 -14.06 4.23 -10.97
N VAL A 277 -12.97 4.96 -10.76
CA VAL A 277 -12.71 5.70 -9.52
C VAL A 277 -13.82 6.74 -9.29
N ASP A 278 -14.15 7.53 -10.30
CA ASP A 278 -15.20 8.55 -10.22
C ASP A 278 -16.56 7.94 -9.92
N SER A 279 -16.94 6.87 -10.63
CA SER A 279 -18.20 6.17 -10.40
C SER A 279 -18.31 5.65 -8.96
N MET A 280 -17.22 5.09 -8.42
CA MET A 280 -17.16 4.64 -7.03
C MET A 280 -17.31 5.83 -6.06
N ILE A 281 -16.63 6.94 -6.31
CA ILE A 281 -16.74 8.16 -5.48
C ILE A 281 -18.16 8.72 -5.54
N GLU A 282 -18.75 8.89 -6.71
CA GLU A 282 -20.12 9.38 -6.90
C GLU A 282 -21.14 8.51 -6.16
N ARG A 283 -20.96 7.19 -6.20
CA ARG A 283 -21.79 6.25 -5.45
C ARG A 283 -21.63 6.42 -3.94
N LEU A 284 -20.40 6.56 -3.43
CA LEU A 284 -20.14 6.85 -2.00
C LEU A 284 -20.80 8.16 -1.57
N ARG A 285 -20.66 9.22 -2.36
CA ARG A 285 -21.31 10.52 -2.09
C ARG A 285 -22.83 10.40 -2.09
N THR A 286 -23.39 9.65 -3.04
CA THR A 286 -24.83 9.38 -3.11
C THR A 286 -25.35 8.61 -1.89
N LEU A 287 -24.56 7.67 -1.38
CA LEU A 287 -24.90 6.92 -0.16
C LEU A 287 -24.78 7.78 1.12
N SER A 288 -24.03 8.87 1.04
CA SER A 288 -23.79 9.82 2.15
C SER A 288 -24.65 11.10 2.11
N ARG A 289 -25.86 11.03 1.52
CA ARG A 289 -26.78 12.17 1.41
C ARG A 289 -27.09 12.90 2.73
N LYS A 290 -27.10 12.20 3.87
CA LYS A 290 -27.37 12.84 5.18
C LYS A 290 -26.18 13.61 5.75
N SER A 291 -24.99 13.42 5.17
CA SER A 291 -23.74 14.08 5.54
C SER A 291 -23.25 14.96 4.39
N ASP A 292 -24.17 15.59 3.65
CA ASP A 292 -23.86 16.45 2.49
C ASP A 292 -22.97 15.80 1.42
N GLY A 293 -23.03 14.47 1.29
CA GLY A 293 -22.20 13.71 0.37
C GLY A 293 -20.76 13.49 0.84
N GLN A 294 -20.44 13.80 2.10
CA GLN A 294 -19.11 13.59 2.68
C GLN A 294 -18.90 12.15 3.12
N PHE A 295 -17.73 11.58 2.86
CA PHE A 295 -17.39 10.23 3.27
C PHE A 295 -15.95 10.14 3.80
N ILE A 296 -15.70 9.08 4.58
CA ILE A 296 -14.39 8.76 5.12
C ILE A 296 -13.79 7.62 4.31
N SER A 297 -12.52 7.72 3.95
CA SER A 297 -11.73 6.58 3.51
C SER A 297 -10.80 6.13 4.62
N VAL A 298 -10.78 4.83 4.92
CA VAL A 298 -9.90 4.23 5.93
C VAL A 298 -8.93 3.26 5.24
N ASP A 299 -7.62 3.49 5.41
CA ASP A 299 -6.61 2.52 4.97
C ASP A 299 -6.47 1.41 6.02
N LEU A 300 -7.28 0.36 5.89
CA LEU A 300 -7.37 -0.78 6.81
C LEU A 300 -7.18 -2.09 6.02
N ARG A 301 -5.93 -2.38 5.65
CA ARG A 301 -5.57 -3.59 4.90
C ARG A 301 -5.39 -4.80 5.82
N VAL A 302 -6.42 -5.62 5.97
CA VAL A 302 -6.45 -6.75 6.93
C VAL A 302 -5.32 -7.74 6.63
N GLU A 303 -5.05 -8.05 5.37
CA GLU A 303 -3.98 -8.96 4.99
C GLU A 303 -2.58 -8.45 5.36
N ILE A 304 -2.40 -7.12 5.38
CA ILE A 304 -1.16 -6.49 5.80
C ILE A 304 -1.07 -6.44 7.33
N LEU A 305 -2.19 -6.15 8.01
CA LEU A 305 -2.26 -6.10 9.47
C LEU A 305 -1.96 -7.46 10.11
N GLY A 306 -2.52 -8.54 9.57
CA GLY A 306 -2.27 -9.89 10.08
C GLY A 306 -0.81 -10.33 10.00
N ASN A 307 -0.04 -9.74 9.06
CA ASN A 307 1.37 -10.06 8.83
C ASN A 307 2.35 -9.06 9.47
N LYS A 308 1.87 -7.94 10.00
CA LYS A 308 2.73 -6.89 10.59
C LYS A 308 2.75 -6.98 12.12
N ASN A 309 3.95 -6.90 12.68
CA ASN A 309 4.11 -6.64 14.10
C ASN A 309 3.74 -5.19 14.40
N CYS A 310 2.56 -4.95 14.99
CA CYS A 310 2.15 -3.62 15.43
C CYS A 310 2.96 -3.20 16.65
N HIS A 311 4.03 -2.44 16.40
CA HIS A 311 4.85 -1.84 17.45
C HIS A 311 4.24 -0.54 17.95
N ARG A 312 4.32 -0.32 19.27
CA ARG A 312 3.94 0.94 19.93
C ARG A 312 5.17 1.83 20.06
N SER A 313 5.08 3.08 19.61
CA SER A 313 6.13 4.06 19.84
C SER A 313 6.08 4.56 21.27
N SER A 314 7.11 4.25 22.06
CA SER A 314 7.25 4.65 23.46
C SER A 314 7.37 6.16 23.67
N SER A 315 7.67 6.95 22.63
CA SER A 315 7.89 8.41 22.73
C SER A 315 6.67 9.27 22.33
N THR A 316 5.66 8.70 21.66
CA THR A 316 4.51 9.46 21.14
C THR A 316 3.15 8.85 21.49
N GLY A 317 3.13 7.64 22.07
CA GLY A 317 1.90 6.89 22.32
C GLY A 317 1.27 6.30 21.05
N ALA A 318 1.70 6.71 19.85
CA ALA A 318 1.17 6.23 18.58
C ALA A 318 1.63 4.81 18.25
N LYS A 319 0.70 3.96 17.81
CA LYS A 319 0.98 2.63 17.28
C LYS A 319 1.32 2.72 15.78
N SER A 320 2.11 1.77 15.31
CA SER A 320 2.46 1.63 13.89
C SER A 320 1.33 1.06 13.04
N CYS A 321 0.38 0.35 13.68
CA CYS A 321 -0.89 -0.06 13.09
C CYS A 321 -2.03 -0.17 14.11
N TYR A 322 -3.26 -0.14 13.59
CA TYR A 322 -4.52 -0.20 14.34
C TYR A 322 -5.49 -1.19 13.67
N ASN A 323 -6.27 -1.93 14.47
CA ASN A 323 -7.27 -2.87 13.97
C ASN A 323 -8.66 -2.22 13.77
N ALA A 324 -9.60 -2.99 13.22
CA ALA A 324 -10.96 -2.52 12.93
C ALA A 324 -11.68 -1.95 14.15
N VAL A 325 -11.55 -2.60 15.31
CA VAL A 325 -12.20 -2.17 16.57
C VAL A 325 -11.64 -0.82 17.01
N GLU A 326 -10.32 -0.66 17.00
CA GLU A 326 -9.65 0.59 17.36
C GLU A 326 -10.06 1.74 16.44
N ILE A 327 -10.13 1.50 15.13
CA ILE A 327 -10.58 2.50 14.17
C ILE A 327 -12.06 2.87 14.40
N ALA A 328 -12.93 1.89 14.63
CA ALA A 328 -14.35 2.15 14.84
C ALA A 328 -14.58 3.03 16.09
N LEU A 329 -13.93 2.68 17.20
CA LEU A 329 -13.98 3.45 18.45
C LEU A 329 -13.36 4.84 18.28
N PHE A 330 -12.25 4.95 17.55
CA PHE A 330 -11.62 6.22 17.22
C PHE A 330 -12.59 7.16 16.48
N LEU A 331 -13.18 6.69 15.39
CA LEU A 331 -14.15 7.46 14.61
C LEU A 331 -15.36 7.87 15.48
N ARG A 332 -15.87 6.97 16.30
CA ARG A 332 -17.01 7.29 17.17
C ARG A 332 -16.64 8.33 18.23
N THR A 333 -15.44 8.23 18.82
CA THR A 333 -14.93 9.19 19.82
C THR A 333 -14.78 10.59 19.23
N LEU A 334 -14.40 10.71 17.96
CA LEU A 334 -14.32 12.00 17.27
C LEU A 334 -15.70 12.63 16.96
N GLY A 335 -16.78 11.89 17.17
CA GLY A 335 -18.15 12.40 16.97
C GLY A 335 -18.70 12.18 15.57
N PHE A 336 -18.11 11.28 14.77
CA PHE A 336 -18.77 10.82 13.54
C PHE A 336 -20.07 10.07 13.90
N ASP A 337 -21.12 10.30 13.10
CA ASP A 337 -22.43 9.69 13.29
C ASP A 337 -22.50 8.28 12.68
N THR A 338 -23.40 7.43 13.18
CA THR A 338 -23.63 6.07 12.65
C THR A 338 -24.00 6.03 11.15
N ASP A 339 -24.60 7.09 10.61
CA ASP A 339 -24.93 7.22 9.18
C ASP A 339 -23.73 7.66 8.32
N THR A 340 -22.55 7.87 8.92
CA THR A 340 -21.33 8.24 8.19
C THR A 340 -20.96 7.14 7.18
N THR A 341 -20.78 7.52 5.91
CA THR A 341 -20.33 6.58 4.87
C THR A 341 -18.82 6.37 4.96
N ILE A 342 -18.41 5.10 4.99
CA ILE A 342 -17.00 4.70 5.10
C ILE A 342 -16.62 3.82 3.92
N TYR A 343 -15.50 4.15 3.27
CA TYR A 343 -14.80 3.30 2.32
C TYR A 343 -13.58 2.67 2.98
N LEU A 344 -13.43 1.35 2.87
CA LEU A 344 -12.26 0.60 3.34
C LEU A 344 -11.38 0.22 2.16
N THR A 345 -10.05 0.32 2.34
CA THR A 345 -9.04 -0.21 1.38
C THR A 345 -8.96 -1.74 1.41
N GLN A 346 -10.11 -2.39 1.28
CA GLN A 346 -10.29 -3.84 1.27
C GLN A 346 -11.02 -4.24 0.00
N SER A 347 -10.57 -5.34 -0.59
CA SER A 347 -11.09 -5.85 -1.85
C SER A 347 -12.47 -6.45 -1.63
N ARG A 348 -12.55 -7.40 -0.70
CA ARG A 348 -13.80 -8.05 -0.26
C ARG A 348 -14.05 -7.82 1.22
N TRP A 349 -15.25 -8.18 1.66
CA TRP A 349 -15.59 -8.13 3.07
C TRP A 349 -14.86 -9.22 3.86
N ASP A 350 -14.29 -8.86 4.99
CA ASP A 350 -13.69 -9.78 5.96
C ASP A 350 -14.45 -9.70 7.30
N ASN A 351 -14.65 -10.85 7.96
CA ASN A 351 -15.43 -10.91 9.20
C ASN A 351 -14.80 -10.11 10.36
N SER A 352 -13.48 -9.89 10.35
CA SER A 352 -12.80 -9.03 11.33
C SER A 352 -13.23 -7.55 11.25
N LEU A 353 -13.92 -7.16 10.17
CA LEU A 353 -14.45 -5.82 9.96
C LEU A 353 -15.88 -5.64 10.52
N SER A 354 -16.50 -6.68 11.09
CA SER A 354 -17.90 -6.64 11.54
C SER A 354 -18.19 -5.47 12.48
N VAL A 355 -17.32 -5.22 13.45
CA VAL A 355 -17.47 -4.13 14.43
C VAL A 355 -17.54 -2.75 13.77
N LEU A 356 -16.80 -2.53 12.68
CA LEU A 356 -16.90 -1.28 11.91
C LEU A 356 -18.29 -1.14 11.29
N LYS A 357 -18.85 -2.23 10.74
CA LYS A 357 -20.18 -2.22 10.14
C LYS A 357 -21.29 -2.10 11.17
N ASP A 358 -21.11 -2.69 12.34
CA ASP A 358 -22.09 -2.61 13.43
C ASP A 358 -22.23 -1.16 13.94
N ILE A 359 -21.11 -0.43 14.03
CA ILE A 359 -21.10 0.99 14.45
C ILE A 359 -21.46 1.93 13.29
N PHE A 360 -20.96 1.63 12.08
CA PHE A 360 -21.17 2.41 10.86
C PHE A 360 -21.73 1.50 9.74
N PRO A 361 -23.05 1.27 9.69
CA PRO A 361 -23.67 0.34 8.73
C PRO A 361 -23.37 0.64 7.26
N LYS A 362 -23.07 1.91 6.93
CA LYS A 362 -22.66 2.37 5.60
C LYS A 362 -21.15 2.22 5.35
N THR A 363 -20.60 1.07 5.71
CA THR A 363 -19.20 0.71 5.46
C THR A 363 -19.10 -0.19 4.22
N TYR A 364 -18.27 0.22 3.27
CA TYR A 364 -18.16 -0.39 1.93
C TYR A 364 -16.72 -0.77 1.60
N THR A 365 -16.57 -1.89 0.89
CA THR A 365 -15.33 -2.36 0.25
C THR A 365 -15.41 -2.15 -1.26
N LYS A 366 -14.29 -2.36 -1.97
CA LYS A 366 -14.23 -2.25 -3.44
C LYS A 366 -15.30 -3.10 -4.12
N GLU A 367 -15.44 -4.37 -3.72
CA GLU A 367 -16.45 -5.29 -4.27
C GLU A 367 -17.88 -4.77 -4.12
N THR A 368 -18.20 -4.11 -2.99
CA THR A 368 -19.57 -3.65 -2.76
C THR A 368 -19.92 -2.35 -3.50
N ILE A 369 -18.92 -1.49 -3.73
CA ILE A 369 -19.15 -0.15 -4.29
C ILE A 369 -18.91 -0.08 -5.80
N MET A 370 -18.02 -0.91 -6.33
CA MET A 370 -17.72 -0.95 -7.77
C MET A 370 -18.94 -1.41 -8.59
N PRO A 371 -19.22 -0.79 -9.76
CA PRO A 371 -20.22 -1.29 -10.70
C PRO A 371 -19.93 -2.73 -11.12
N GLU A 372 -20.96 -3.56 -11.23
CA GLU A 372 -20.83 -5.00 -11.45
C GLU A 372 -20.07 -5.33 -12.74
N GLU A 373 -20.36 -4.58 -13.80
CA GLU A 373 -19.75 -4.69 -15.12
C GLU A 373 -18.25 -4.34 -15.14
N LYS A 374 -17.74 -3.62 -14.14
CA LYS A 374 -16.32 -3.25 -14.04
C LYS A 374 -15.52 -4.26 -13.21
N LYS A 375 -16.16 -5.04 -12.33
CA LYS A 375 -15.47 -5.95 -11.40
C LYS A 375 -14.61 -6.99 -12.10
N GLY A 376 -15.06 -7.50 -13.23
CA GLY A 376 -14.33 -8.53 -13.99
C GLY A 376 -12.92 -8.11 -14.41
N LYS A 377 -12.68 -6.82 -14.65
CA LYS A 377 -11.35 -6.29 -15.01
C LYS A 377 -10.56 -5.78 -13.81
N PHE A 378 -11.23 -5.07 -12.91
CA PHE A 378 -10.56 -4.30 -11.85
C PHE A 378 -10.41 -5.08 -10.54
N LEU A 379 -11.17 -6.17 -10.33
CA LEU A 379 -11.16 -7.01 -9.13
C LEU A 379 -10.91 -8.50 -9.44
N GLU A 380 -10.36 -8.82 -10.63
CA GLU A 380 -10.12 -10.20 -11.06
C GLU A 380 -9.16 -10.94 -10.12
N SER A 381 -8.07 -10.26 -9.75
CA SER A 381 -7.08 -10.74 -8.79
C SER A 381 -7.01 -9.79 -7.62
N GLU A 382 -7.25 -10.33 -6.43
CA GLU A 382 -7.03 -9.63 -5.17
C GLU A 382 -5.59 -9.13 -5.08
N GLY A 383 -5.41 -7.89 -4.65
CA GLY A 383 -4.12 -7.22 -4.54
C GLY A 383 -3.50 -6.83 -5.88
N SER A 384 -4.28 -6.83 -6.98
CA SER A 384 -3.81 -6.34 -8.28
C SER A 384 -3.39 -4.87 -8.24
N GLU A 385 -2.58 -4.45 -9.22
CA GLU A 385 -2.17 -3.05 -9.35
C GLU A 385 -3.37 -2.11 -9.52
N PHE A 386 -4.44 -2.54 -10.19
CA PHE A 386 -5.68 -1.77 -10.31
C PHE A 386 -6.35 -1.50 -8.95
N GLU A 387 -6.44 -2.50 -8.07
CA GLU A 387 -7.03 -2.32 -6.75
C GLU A 387 -6.26 -1.29 -5.92
N LYS A 388 -4.92 -1.33 -5.98
CA LYS A 388 -4.06 -0.37 -5.27
C LYS A 388 -4.22 1.04 -5.82
N VAL A 389 -4.32 1.17 -7.15
CA VAL A 389 -4.58 2.46 -7.82
C VAL A 389 -5.92 3.03 -7.39
N ILE A 390 -6.98 2.24 -7.40
CA ILE A 390 -8.31 2.66 -6.96
C ILE A 390 -8.28 3.15 -5.52
N ASP A 391 -7.69 2.37 -4.60
CA ASP A 391 -7.55 2.77 -3.19
C ASP A 391 -6.78 4.08 -3.03
N PHE A 392 -5.66 4.24 -3.72
CA PHE A 392 -4.82 5.43 -3.63
C PHE A 392 -5.58 6.70 -4.04
N TYR A 393 -6.35 6.62 -5.13
CA TYR A 393 -7.09 7.79 -5.63
C TYR A 393 -8.37 8.06 -4.82
N ILE A 394 -9.13 7.05 -4.40
CA ILE A 394 -10.30 7.26 -3.52
C ILE A 394 -9.86 7.87 -2.19
N CYS A 395 -8.79 7.34 -1.57
CA CYS A 395 -8.23 7.89 -0.33
C CYS A 395 -7.69 9.32 -0.49
N SER A 396 -7.22 9.67 -1.68
CA SER A 396 -6.76 11.03 -1.98
C SER A 396 -7.91 12.02 -2.19
N GLN A 397 -9.10 11.55 -2.59
CA GLN A 397 -10.25 12.39 -2.92
C GLN A 397 -11.34 12.48 -1.85
N SER A 398 -11.36 11.54 -0.90
CA SER A 398 -12.30 11.51 0.23
C SER A 398 -12.24 12.77 1.08
N ASP A 399 -13.31 13.05 1.82
CA ASP A 399 -13.40 14.24 2.65
C ASP A 399 -12.52 14.08 3.91
N VAL A 400 -12.45 12.86 4.46
CA VAL A 400 -11.54 12.50 5.56
C VAL A 400 -10.76 11.24 5.20
N PHE A 401 -9.44 11.28 5.37
CA PHE A 401 -8.60 10.09 5.28
C PHE A 401 -8.10 9.64 6.66
N VAL A 402 -8.25 8.34 6.96
CA VAL A 402 -7.77 7.72 8.20
C VAL A 402 -6.82 6.56 7.88
N PRO A 403 -5.51 6.70 8.12
CA PRO A 403 -4.58 5.59 7.94
C PRO A 403 -4.58 4.70 9.19
N ALA A 404 -4.92 3.41 9.04
CA ALA A 404 -4.75 2.43 10.11
C ALA A 404 -3.32 1.89 10.16
N ILE A 405 -2.51 2.13 9.14
CA ILE A 405 -1.13 1.65 9.03
C ILE A 405 -0.21 2.81 8.66
N SER A 406 0.88 2.95 9.40
CA SER A 406 1.96 3.86 9.01
C SER A 406 2.76 3.28 7.83
N GLY A 407 3.19 4.14 6.90
CA GLY A 407 4.00 3.68 5.77
C GLY A 407 3.93 4.61 4.55
N LEU A 408 4.45 4.10 3.44
CA LEU A 408 4.59 4.85 2.20
C LEU A 408 3.24 5.22 1.56
N PHE A 409 2.24 4.34 1.66
CA PHE A 409 0.87 4.61 1.20
C PHE A 409 0.28 5.84 1.91
N TYR A 410 0.28 5.83 3.24
CA TYR A 410 -0.15 7.00 4.04
C TYR A 410 0.65 8.26 3.66
N ALA A 411 1.98 8.19 3.57
CA ALA A 411 2.79 9.34 3.24
C ALA A 411 2.45 9.95 1.86
N ASN A 412 2.29 9.11 0.82
CA ASN A 412 1.99 9.61 -0.52
C ASN A 412 0.53 10.08 -0.68
N VAL A 413 -0.44 9.41 -0.06
CA VAL A 413 -1.82 9.91 0.01
C VAL A 413 -1.84 11.27 0.73
N ALA A 414 -1.07 11.44 1.81
CA ALA A 414 -0.96 12.72 2.48
C ALA A 414 -0.38 13.80 1.56
N GLY A 415 0.66 13.49 0.79
CA GLY A 415 1.20 14.39 -0.23
C GLY A 415 0.17 14.84 -1.25
N LYS A 416 -0.59 13.90 -1.82
CA LYS A 416 -1.61 14.18 -2.83
C LYS A 416 -2.77 15.01 -2.27
N ARG A 417 -3.22 14.69 -1.06
CA ARG A 417 -4.24 15.45 -0.34
C ARG A 417 -3.80 16.88 -0.01
N ILE A 418 -2.53 17.07 0.40
CA ILE A 418 -1.98 18.41 0.63
C ILE A 418 -1.96 19.21 -0.68
N ALA A 419 -1.52 18.59 -1.78
CA ALA A 419 -1.48 19.21 -3.10
C ALA A 419 -2.88 19.68 -3.55
N SER A 420 -3.91 18.86 -3.31
CA SER A 420 -5.29 19.16 -3.72
C SER A 420 -6.09 19.97 -2.70
N GLY A 421 -5.47 20.57 -1.68
CA GLY A 421 -6.20 21.37 -0.68
C GLY A 421 -7.11 20.58 0.26
N LYS A 422 -6.95 19.25 0.37
CA LYS A 422 -7.76 18.33 1.21
C LYS A 422 -6.99 17.78 2.42
N PRO A 423 -6.41 18.61 3.30
CA PRO A 423 -5.45 18.16 4.31
C PRO A 423 -6.10 17.45 5.51
N GLN A 424 -7.40 17.18 5.49
CA GLN A 424 -8.06 16.47 6.58
C GLN A 424 -7.66 14.99 6.59
N ILE A 425 -6.62 14.71 7.39
CA ILE A 425 -6.07 13.37 7.61
C ILE A 425 -6.02 13.14 9.11
N LEU A 426 -6.81 12.20 9.62
CA LEU A 426 -6.95 11.94 11.05
C LEU A 426 -6.25 10.64 11.39
N VAL A 427 -5.24 10.73 12.26
CA VAL A 427 -4.40 9.59 12.65
C VAL A 427 -4.77 9.18 14.08
N PRO A 428 -5.11 7.90 14.32
CA PRO A 428 -5.37 7.43 15.68
C PRO A 428 -4.15 7.64 16.58
N ALA A 429 -4.37 8.07 17.81
CA ALA A 429 -3.34 8.29 18.82
C ALA A 429 -3.90 8.15 20.24
N ASP A 430 -3.07 7.66 21.17
CA ASP A 430 -3.40 7.62 22.59
C ASP A 430 -3.13 9.00 23.21
N ILE A 431 -4.11 9.89 23.19
CA ILE A 431 -3.98 11.25 23.73
C ILE A 431 -4.54 11.30 25.16
N PRO A 432 -3.71 11.53 26.20
CA PRO A 432 -4.21 11.62 27.58
C PRO A 432 -5.04 12.90 27.80
N GLY A 433 -6.27 12.76 28.30
CA GLY A 433 -7.08 13.88 28.81
C GLY A 433 -8.48 14.03 28.17
N THR A 434 -9.45 14.49 28.97
CA THR A 434 -10.88 14.66 28.62
C THR A 434 -11.18 15.86 27.68
N SER A 435 -10.15 16.50 27.11
CA SER A 435 -10.25 17.72 26.28
C SER A 435 -9.65 17.56 24.88
N ALA A 436 -9.51 16.33 24.37
CA ALA A 436 -8.96 16.11 23.04
C ALA A 436 -9.90 16.65 21.96
N THR A 437 -9.45 17.66 21.22
CA THR A 437 -10.15 18.20 20.05
C THR A 437 -9.75 17.43 18.79
N VAL A 438 -10.58 17.45 17.74
CA VAL A 438 -10.28 16.80 16.44
C VAL A 438 -8.92 17.23 15.87
N THR A 439 -8.49 18.46 16.12
CA THR A 439 -7.18 18.99 15.71
C THR A 439 -6.00 18.23 16.32
N ASN A 440 -6.17 17.60 17.48
CA ASN A 440 -5.11 16.84 18.14
C ASN A 440 -4.82 15.51 17.42
N TYR A 441 -5.76 15.04 16.61
CA TYR A 441 -5.64 13.83 15.80
C TYR A 441 -5.24 14.13 14.35
N LEU A 442 -5.01 15.40 14.02
CA LEU A 442 -4.53 15.77 12.69
C LEU A 442 -3.15 15.16 12.44
N SER A 443 -2.97 14.59 11.25
CA SER A 443 -1.70 14.04 10.79
C SER A 443 -0.52 14.97 11.14
N PRO A 444 0.59 14.45 11.70
CA PRO A 444 1.80 15.24 11.91
C PRO A 444 2.34 15.89 10.65
N TYR A 445 2.08 15.29 9.47
CA TYR A 445 2.45 15.86 8.17
C TYR A 445 1.76 17.19 7.92
N VAL A 446 0.49 17.29 8.29
CA VAL A 446 -0.36 18.46 8.10
C VAL A 446 -0.20 19.44 9.26
N ALA A 447 -0.37 18.97 10.50
CA ALA A 447 -0.34 19.83 11.69
C ALA A 447 0.99 20.58 11.84
N LYS A 448 2.12 19.93 11.50
CA LYS A 448 3.47 20.53 11.56
C LYS A 448 3.94 21.09 10.21
N LYS A 449 3.11 21.03 9.16
CA LYS A 449 3.46 21.36 7.77
C LYS A 449 4.84 20.84 7.35
N ASN A 450 5.12 19.58 7.67
CA ASN A 450 6.46 18.99 7.54
C ASN A 450 6.55 17.92 6.43
N HIS A 451 5.47 17.67 5.69
CA HIS A 451 5.53 16.85 4.47
C HIS A 451 6.28 17.56 3.33
N LEU A 452 6.93 16.80 2.44
CA LEU A 452 7.63 17.29 1.26
C LEU A 452 6.73 18.12 0.33
N ALA A 453 5.46 17.76 0.22
CA ALA A 453 4.47 18.51 -0.57
C ALA A 453 4.44 20.01 -0.21
N TYR A 454 4.62 20.39 1.05
CA TYR A 454 4.66 21.81 1.45
C TYR A 454 5.89 22.57 0.92
N SER A 455 6.92 21.87 0.43
CA SER A 455 8.04 22.49 -0.30
C SER A 455 7.75 22.63 -1.79
N CYS A 456 6.82 21.83 -2.32
CA CYS A 456 6.44 21.77 -3.72
C CYS A 456 5.29 22.72 -4.07
N PHE A 457 4.43 23.05 -3.10
CA PHE A 457 3.24 23.87 -3.32
C PHE A 457 3.25 25.19 -2.53
N CYS A 458 2.82 26.26 -3.21
CA CYS A 458 2.78 27.68 -2.86
C CYS A 458 1.34 28.18 -3.08
#